data_AF-A0A1L3MGM4-F1
#
_entry.id   AF-A0A1L3MGM4-F1
#
_cell.length_a   1.000
_cell.length_b   1.000
_cell.length_c   1.000
_cell.angle_alpha   90.00
_cell.angle_beta   90.00
_cell.angle_gamma   90.00
#
_symmetry.space_group_name_H-M   'P 1'
#
loop_
_entity.id
_entity.type
_entity.pdbx_description
1 polymer ?
#
loop_
_entity_poly.entity_id
_entity_poly.type
_entity_poly.pdbx_seq_one_letter_code
_entity_poly.pdbx_strand_id
1 'polypeptide(L)'
;MPHAADSHDLIRVQGARENNLKDVSVDLPKRRLTVFTGVSGSGKSSLVFGTIASESRRLIDETYSAFLQGFMPSLARPDVDHLEGLTTAIIVDQERMGANPRSTVGTATDANAMLRILYSRLGQPHVGPPTAFSFNVPTRKASGSMTTDKGLFLPEVGVS
;
A
#
# COMPACT_ATOMS: atom_id res chain seq x y z
N MET A 1 14.73 -1.41 37.58
CA MET A 1 15.91 -1.80 36.78
C MET A 1 15.73 -1.25 35.38
N PRO A 2 16.78 -0.68 34.75
CA PRO A 2 16.70 -0.25 33.37
C PRO A 2 16.42 -1.47 32.47
N HIS A 3 15.48 -1.33 31.54
CA HIS A 3 15.22 -2.37 30.55
C HIS A 3 16.21 -2.24 29.40
N ALA A 4 16.51 -3.35 28.71
CA ALA A 4 17.39 -3.33 27.53
C ALA A 4 16.91 -2.38 26.41
N ALA A 5 15.64 -1.98 26.41
CA ALA A 5 15.11 -1.00 25.45
C ALA A 5 15.54 0.43 25.78
N ASP A 6 15.82 0.74 27.06
CA ASP A 6 16.13 2.11 27.51
C ASP A 6 17.54 2.56 27.10
N SER A 7 18.35 1.67 26.53
CA SER A 7 19.64 2.00 25.90
C SER A 7 19.50 2.49 24.46
N HIS A 8 18.28 2.55 23.91
CA HIS A 8 18.03 2.98 22.54
C HIS A 8 17.58 4.44 22.50
N ASP A 9 17.78 5.07 21.34
CA ASP A 9 17.37 6.45 21.10
C ASP A 9 15.86 6.66 21.28
N LEU A 10 15.49 7.92 21.45
CA LEU A 10 14.10 8.36 21.59
C LEU A 10 13.58 8.88 20.24
N ILE A 11 12.27 8.92 20.09
CA ILE A 11 11.60 9.80 19.13
C ILE A 11 11.19 11.04 19.90
N ARG A 12 11.79 12.19 19.60
CA ARG A 12 11.41 13.44 20.27
C ARG A 12 10.54 14.28 19.36
N VAL A 13 9.40 14.67 19.89
CA VAL A 13 8.46 15.61 19.27
C VAL A 13 8.48 16.85 20.13
N GLN A 14 8.79 18.01 19.56
CA GLN A 14 8.88 19.28 20.28
C GLN A 14 7.98 20.31 19.64
N GLY A 15 7.11 20.92 20.45
CA GLY A 15 6.22 22.00 20.01
C GLY A 15 5.20 21.57 18.95
N ALA A 16 4.58 20.41 19.07
CA ALA A 16 3.55 19.98 18.13
C ALA A 16 2.26 20.81 18.30
N ARG A 17 1.75 21.36 17.19
CA ARG A 17 0.57 22.25 17.13
C ARG A 17 -0.45 21.82 16.08
N GLU A 18 -0.27 20.65 15.49
CA GLU A 18 -1.19 20.08 14.51
C GLU A 18 -2.64 20.00 15.04
N ASN A 19 -3.59 20.56 14.28
CA ASN A 19 -5.00 20.69 14.65
C ASN A 19 -5.23 21.43 15.99
N ASN A 20 -5.54 20.69 17.05
CA ASN A 20 -5.89 21.23 18.36
C ASN A 20 -4.79 21.00 19.41
N LEU A 21 -3.61 20.54 19.00
CA LEU A 21 -2.46 20.43 19.88
C LEU A 21 -2.01 21.83 20.31
N LYS A 22 -1.59 21.95 21.57
CA LYS A 22 -1.21 23.22 22.20
C LYS A 22 0.25 23.16 22.59
N ASP A 23 1.13 23.24 21.59
CA ASP A 23 2.59 23.25 21.78
C ASP A 23 3.10 22.05 22.57
N VAL A 24 2.73 20.85 22.11
CA VAL A 24 2.96 19.60 22.84
C VAL A 24 4.36 19.06 22.55
N SER A 25 5.15 18.90 23.61
CA SER A 25 6.45 18.21 23.56
C SER A 25 6.39 16.86 24.27
N VAL A 26 6.93 15.81 23.64
CA VAL A 26 6.99 14.46 24.21
C VAL A 26 8.18 13.68 23.65
N ASP A 27 8.79 12.89 24.53
CA ASP A 27 9.84 11.94 24.18
C ASP A 27 9.28 10.51 24.26
N LEU A 28 9.34 9.78 23.15
CA LEU A 28 8.84 8.41 23.04
C LEU A 28 10.01 7.42 22.98
N PRO A 29 10.09 6.44 23.90
CA PRO A 29 11.16 5.47 23.88
C PRO A 29 11.00 4.50 22.71
N LYS A 30 12.07 4.29 21.94
CA LYS A 30 12.08 3.24 20.92
C LYS A 30 12.09 1.86 21.56
N ARG A 31 11.60 0.87 20.82
CA ARG A 31 11.58 -0.56 21.22
C ARG A 31 10.81 -0.80 22.53
N ARG A 32 9.85 0.08 22.82
CA ARG A 32 8.85 -0.04 23.87
C ARG A 32 7.47 0.00 23.23
N LEU A 33 6.51 -0.63 23.90
CA LEU A 33 5.10 -0.42 23.59
C LEU A 33 4.65 0.88 24.25
N THR A 34 4.46 1.91 23.43
CA THR A 34 3.93 3.20 23.89
C THR A 34 2.44 3.27 23.58
N VAL A 35 1.63 3.55 24.60
CA VAL A 35 0.18 3.65 24.47
C VAL A 35 -0.25 5.09 24.75
N PHE A 36 -0.91 5.72 23.79
CA PHE A 36 -1.53 7.03 23.97
C PHE A 36 -2.96 6.87 24.47
N THR A 37 -3.23 7.35 25.68
CA THR A 37 -4.55 7.29 26.32
C THR A 37 -5.11 8.69 26.57
N GLY A 38 -6.43 8.78 26.77
CA GLY A 38 -7.12 10.06 27.01
C GLY A 38 -8.49 10.13 26.33
N VAL A 39 -9.32 11.09 26.73
CA VAL A 39 -10.70 11.26 26.26
C VAL A 39 -10.79 11.56 24.75
N SER A 40 -11.96 11.36 24.15
CA SER A 40 -12.19 11.75 22.75
C SER A 40 -11.87 13.24 22.54
N GLY A 41 -11.25 13.58 21.40
CA GLY A 41 -10.86 14.95 21.08
C GLY A 41 -9.60 15.47 21.79
N SER A 42 -8.94 14.68 22.64
CA SER A 42 -7.75 15.14 23.39
C SER A 42 -6.49 15.38 22.54
N GLY A 43 -6.54 15.21 21.23
CA GLY A 43 -5.39 15.41 20.33
C GLY A 43 -4.48 14.20 20.11
N LYS A 44 -4.81 13.01 20.66
CA LYS A 44 -4.01 11.78 20.44
C LYS A 44 -3.79 11.48 18.96
N SER A 45 -4.86 11.51 18.17
CA SER A 45 -4.79 11.24 16.73
C SER A 45 -4.03 12.35 16.00
N SER A 46 -4.15 13.60 16.44
CA SER A 46 -3.38 14.73 15.89
C SER A 46 -1.88 14.53 16.12
N LEU A 47 -1.48 14.06 17.30
CA LEU A 47 -0.09 13.79 17.63
C LEU A 47 0.45 12.55 16.90
N VAL A 48 -0.28 11.43 16.94
CA VAL A 48 0.18 10.17 16.35
C VAL A 48 0.10 10.19 14.82
N PHE A 49 -1.07 10.48 14.27
CA PHE A 49 -1.32 10.41 12.84
C PHE A 49 -1.00 11.72 12.13
N GLY A 50 -1.45 12.84 12.68
CA GLY A 50 -1.26 14.16 12.08
C GLY A 50 0.20 14.65 12.12
N THR A 51 0.95 14.29 13.17
CA THR A 51 2.32 14.77 13.36
C THR A 51 3.36 13.69 13.06
N ILE A 52 3.46 12.66 13.92
CA ILE A 52 4.53 11.64 13.84
C ILE A 52 4.45 10.82 12.55
N ALA A 53 3.28 10.27 12.25
CA ALA A 53 3.07 9.42 11.08
C ALA A 53 3.15 10.20 9.76
N SER A 54 2.59 11.41 9.72
CA SER A 54 2.67 12.31 8.57
C SER A 54 4.13 12.61 8.21
N GLU A 55 4.93 13.00 9.20
CA GLU A 55 6.34 13.29 8.98
C GLU A 55 7.12 12.04 8.57
N SER A 56 6.83 10.89 9.18
CA SER A 56 7.47 9.64 8.74
C SER A 56 7.12 9.25 7.31
N ARG A 57 5.90 9.47 6.83
CA ARG A 57 5.51 9.22 5.43
C ARG A 57 6.27 10.17 4.50
N ARG A 58 6.33 11.45 4.84
CA ARG A 58 7.07 12.48 4.09
C ARG A 58 8.55 12.11 3.92
N LEU A 59 9.21 11.63 4.97
CA LEU A 59 10.60 11.18 4.91
C LEU A 59 10.80 9.97 4.01
N ILE A 60 9.84 9.06 3.94
CA ILE A 60 9.88 7.93 2.99
C ILE A 60 9.72 8.45 1.56
N ASP A 61 8.83 9.41 1.35
CA ASP A 61 8.55 9.96 0.03
C ASP A 61 9.78 10.66 -0.58
N GLU A 62 10.62 11.26 0.27
CA GLU A 62 11.92 11.84 -0.12
C GLU A 62 12.93 10.81 -0.64
N THR A 63 12.74 9.51 -0.33
CA THR A 63 13.62 8.45 -0.83
C THR A 63 13.30 8.01 -2.27
N TYR A 64 12.14 8.39 -2.81
CA TYR A 64 11.82 8.11 -4.22
C TYR A 64 12.60 8.99 -5.18
N SER A 65 12.77 8.52 -6.42
CA SER A 65 13.37 9.33 -7.48
C SER A 65 12.57 10.62 -7.74
N ALA A 66 13.25 11.71 -8.10
CA ALA A 66 12.62 12.99 -8.45
C ALA A 66 11.53 12.86 -9.53
N PHE A 67 11.69 11.91 -10.46
CA PHE A 67 10.66 11.59 -11.47
C PHE A 67 9.34 11.13 -10.82
N LEU A 68 9.41 10.19 -9.88
CA LEU A 68 8.22 9.70 -9.17
C LEU A 68 7.65 10.75 -8.22
N GLN A 69 8.50 11.53 -7.55
CA GLN A 69 8.07 12.60 -6.65
C GLN A 69 7.17 13.64 -7.35
N GLY A 70 7.41 13.92 -8.64
CA GLY A 70 6.56 14.83 -9.43
C GLY A 70 5.11 14.36 -9.62
N PHE A 71 4.82 13.07 -9.40
CA PHE A 71 3.48 12.49 -9.45
C PHE A 71 2.89 12.20 -8.07
N MET A 72 3.64 12.42 -7.00
CA MET A 72 3.20 12.13 -5.64
C MET A 72 2.44 13.33 -5.06
N PRO A 73 1.42 13.10 -4.20
CA PRO A 73 0.77 14.18 -3.46
C PRO A 73 1.81 14.92 -2.62
N SER A 74 1.82 16.25 -2.64
CA SER A 74 2.64 16.98 -1.69
C SER A 74 2.05 16.83 -0.30
N LEU A 75 2.74 16.10 0.57
CA LEU A 75 2.40 16.07 1.99
C LEU A 75 2.87 17.39 2.63
N ALA A 76 1.94 18.18 3.15
CA ALA A 76 2.28 19.34 3.96
C ALA A 76 3.08 18.89 5.18
N ARG A 77 4.14 19.65 5.52
CA ARG A 77 4.87 19.41 6.77
C ARG A 77 3.91 19.64 7.95
N PRO A 78 3.88 18.75 8.95
CA PRO A 78 3.08 18.99 10.14
C PRO A 78 3.59 20.22 10.90
N ASP A 79 2.70 20.90 11.61
CA ASP A 79 3.08 22.03 12.47
C ASP A 79 3.75 21.52 13.76
N VAL A 80 5.08 21.48 13.74
CA VAL A 80 5.95 21.05 14.83
C VAL A 80 7.29 21.77 14.74
N ASP A 81 7.88 22.16 15.87
CA ASP A 81 9.17 22.87 15.87
C ASP A 81 10.33 21.94 15.53
N HIS A 82 10.35 20.77 16.17
CA HIS A 82 11.41 19.80 15.98
C HIS A 82 10.90 18.39 16.14
N LEU A 83 11.31 17.52 15.23
CA LEU A 83 10.94 16.12 15.26
C LEU A 83 12.16 15.26 14.87
N GLU A 84 12.66 14.49 15.83
CA GLU A 84 13.90 13.70 15.68
C GLU A 84 13.74 12.25 16.06
N GLY A 85 14.70 11.46 15.60
CA GLY A 85 14.76 10.04 15.88
C GLY A 85 13.67 9.24 15.18
N LEU A 86 12.96 9.79 14.20
CA LEU A 86 12.00 9.02 13.41
C LEU A 86 12.69 7.88 12.66
N THR A 87 11.94 6.79 12.58
CA THR A 87 12.19 5.67 11.65
C THR A 87 10.98 5.55 10.75
N THR A 88 11.15 4.93 9.57
CA THR A 88 10.04 4.53 8.69
C THR A 88 8.91 3.89 9.49
N ALA A 89 7.77 4.56 9.56
CA ALA A 89 6.60 4.13 10.29
C ALA A 89 5.68 3.32 9.37
N ILE A 90 5.30 2.13 9.83
CA ILE A 90 4.19 1.37 9.26
C ILE A 90 2.95 1.78 10.05
N ILE A 91 2.01 2.40 9.37
CA ILE A 91 0.78 2.91 9.99
C ILE A 91 -0.32 1.89 9.75
N VAL A 92 -0.89 1.40 10.84
CA VAL A 92 -2.07 0.54 10.82
C VAL A 92 -3.20 1.34 11.42
N ASP A 93 -4.09 1.84 10.56
CA ASP A 93 -5.29 2.58 10.95
C ASP A 93 -6.55 1.74 10.73
N GLN A 94 -7.72 2.35 10.96
CA GLN A 94 -9.02 1.71 10.73
C GLN A 94 -9.58 1.97 9.33
N GLU A 95 -8.77 2.46 8.39
CA GLU A 95 -9.26 2.70 7.04
C GLU A 95 -9.73 1.37 6.43
N ARG A 96 -10.95 1.37 5.88
CA ARG A 96 -11.53 0.16 5.31
C ARG A 96 -10.68 -0.25 4.12
N MET A 97 -10.10 -1.45 4.16
CA MET A 97 -9.56 -2.09 2.95
C MET A 97 -10.65 -2.03 1.88
N GLY A 98 -10.35 -1.38 0.75
CA GLY A 98 -11.35 -0.96 -0.23
C GLY A 98 -12.39 -2.03 -0.52
N ALA A 99 -13.67 -1.65 -0.45
CA ALA A 99 -14.84 -2.51 -0.64
C ALA A 99 -14.99 -2.92 -2.12
N ASN A 100 -14.01 -3.64 -2.66
CA ASN A 100 -14.16 -4.35 -3.91
C ASN A 100 -14.70 -5.75 -3.57
N PRO A 101 -15.80 -6.23 -4.19
CA PRO A 101 -16.29 -7.60 -4.01
C PRO A 101 -15.24 -8.70 -4.27
N ARG A 102 -14.11 -8.32 -4.92
CA ARG A 102 -12.95 -9.17 -5.19
C ARG A 102 -11.86 -9.13 -4.11
N SER A 103 -11.99 -8.27 -3.11
CA SER A 103 -11.09 -8.17 -1.95
C SER A 103 -11.53 -9.18 -0.89
N THR A 104 -10.83 -10.30 -0.79
CA THR A 104 -11.02 -11.32 0.25
C THR A 104 -9.81 -11.33 1.19
N VAL A 105 -9.93 -12.02 2.33
CA VAL A 105 -8.76 -12.26 3.21
C VAL A 105 -7.61 -12.92 2.43
N GLY A 106 -7.92 -13.81 1.49
CA GLY A 106 -6.93 -14.47 0.66
C GLY A 106 -6.18 -13.53 -0.29
N THR A 107 -6.82 -12.45 -0.76
CA THR A 107 -6.14 -11.43 -1.57
C THR A 107 -5.37 -10.43 -0.71
N ALA A 108 -5.88 -10.08 0.47
CA ALA A 108 -5.23 -9.11 1.37
C ALA A 108 -3.92 -9.65 1.99
N THR A 109 -3.78 -10.97 2.08
CA THR A 109 -2.63 -11.66 2.69
C THR A 109 -1.71 -12.31 1.65
N ASP A 110 -1.98 -12.13 0.36
CA ASP A 110 -1.35 -12.86 -0.76
C ASP A 110 -1.48 -14.40 -0.70
N ALA A 111 -2.21 -14.95 0.27
CA ALA A 111 -2.44 -16.39 0.38
C ALA A 111 -3.08 -16.98 -0.89
N ASN A 112 -4.00 -16.25 -1.52
CA ASN A 112 -4.60 -16.67 -2.78
C ASN A 112 -3.55 -16.79 -3.91
N ALA A 113 -2.58 -15.87 -3.99
CA ALA A 113 -1.52 -15.96 -4.98
C ALA A 113 -0.68 -17.24 -4.80
N MET A 114 -0.33 -17.57 -3.55
CA MET A 114 0.37 -18.81 -3.21
C MET A 114 -0.45 -20.05 -3.52
N LEU A 115 -1.74 -20.05 -3.17
CA LEU A 115 -2.66 -21.15 -3.48
C LEU A 115 -2.77 -21.40 -4.99
N ARG A 116 -2.87 -20.35 -5.82
CA ARG A 116 -2.88 -20.50 -7.28
C ARG A 116 -1.60 -21.19 -7.80
N ILE A 117 -0.43 -20.86 -7.23
CA ILE A 117 0.82 -21.54 -7.57
C ILE A 117 0.75 -23.01 -7.16
N LEU A 118 0.31 -23.28 -5.92
CA LEU A 118 0.20 -24.63 -5.38
C LEU A 118 -0.74 -25.51 -6.24
N TYR A 119 -1.96 -25.05 -6.51
CA TYR A 119 -2.94 -25.78 -7.30
C TYR A 119 -2.54 -25.91 -8.78
N SER A 120 -1.83 -24.93 -9.35
CA SER A 120 -1.28 -25.10 -10.71
C SER A 120 -0.27 -26.24 -10.83
N ARG A 121 0.47 -26.53 -9.76
CA ARG A 121 1.51 -27.56 -9.74
C ARG A 121 0.99 -28.92 -9.30
N LEU A 122 0.06 -28.94 -8.35
CA LEU A 122 -0.36 -30.17 -7.65
C LEU A 122 -1.84 -30.51 -7.83
N GLY A 123 -2.64 -29.61 -8.41
CA GLY A 123 -4.07 -29.78 -8.56
C GLY A 123 -4.41 -30.95 -9.50
N GLN A 124 -5.31 -31.81 -9.05
CA GLN A 124 -5.93 -32.86 -9.86
C GLN A 124 -7.45 -32.64 -9.91
N PRO A 125 -8.06 -32.50 -11.11
CA PRO A 125 -7.42 -32.48 -12.42
C PRO A 125 -6.56 -31.23 -12.64
N HIS A 126 -5.54 -31.34 -13.49
CA HIS A 126 -4.72 -30.19 -13.86
C HIS A 126 -5.49 -29.29 -14.83
N VAL A 127 -5.74 -28.04 -14.43
CA VAL A 127 -6.53 -27.06 -15.19
C VAL A 127 -5.69 -25.92 -15.80
N GLY A 128 -4.36 -25.96 -15.63
CA GLY A 128 -3.42 -25.05 -16.29
C GLY A 128 -2.57 -24.18 -15.35
N PRO A 129 -2.03 -23.05 -15.84
CA PRO A 129 -1.14 -22.17 -15.07
C PRO A 129 -1.88 -21.41 -13.95
N PRO A 130 -1.17 -20.72 -13.02
CA PRO A 130 -1.80 -20.00 -11.89
C PRO A 130 -2.92 -19.02 -12.27
N THR A 131 -2.91 -18.46 -13.49
CA THR A 131 -3.96 -17.58 -14.00
C THR A 131 -5.31 -18.29 -14.17
N ALA A 132 -5.31 -19.60 -14.43
CA ALA A 132 -6.52 -20.41 -14.52
C ALA A 132 -7.28 -20.52 -13.18
N PHE A 133 -6.58 -20.28 -12.06
CA PHE A 133 -7.13 -20.30 -10.71
C PHE A 133 -7.45 -18.90 -10.18
N SER A 134 -7.42 -17.87 -11.03
CA SER A 134 -7.69 -16.50 -10.63
C SER A 134 -9.15 -16.12 -10.91
N PHE A 135 -9.90 -15.78 -9.85
CA PHE A 135 -11.25 -15.23 -9.99
C PHE A 135 -11.27 -13.74 -10.41
N ASN A 136 -10.10 -13.08 -10.40
CA ASN A 136 -9.94 -11.67 -10.76
C ASN A 136 -9.53 -11.44 -12.21
N VAL A 137 -9.22 -12.50 -12.96
CA VAL A 137 -8.84 -12.41 -14.38
C VAL A 137 -10.01 -12.95 -15.21
N PRO A 138 -10.61 -12.15 -16.11
CA PRO A 138 -11.66 -12.64 -16.99
C PRO A 138 -11.13 -13.75 -17.89
N THR A 139 -11.72 -14.95 -17.82
CA THR A 139 -11.45 -16.03 -18.77
C THR A 139 -12.16 -15.73 -20.09
N ARG A 140 -11.43 -15.22 -21.08
CA ARG A 140 -11.96 -15.16 -22.46
C ARG A 140 -11.84 -16.54 -23.10
N LYS A 141 -12.98 -17.20 -23.35
CA LYS A 141 -13.05 -18.32 -24.30
C LYS A 141 -13.29 -17.73 -25.69
N ALA A 142 -12.27 -17.72 -26.54
CA ALA A 142 -12.46 -17.44 -27.96
C ALA A 142 -12.97 -18.72 -28.64
N SER A 143 -14.28 -18.85 -28.80
CA SER A 143 -14.88 -19.85 -29.68
C SER A 143 -15.07 -19.22 -31.06
N GLY A 144 -14.10 -19.39 -31.95
CA GLY A 144 -14.21 -18.94 -33.33
C GLY A 144 -13.40 -19.86 -34.25
N SER A 145 -14.09 -20.66 -35.04
CA SER A 145 -13.51 -21.32 -36.21
C SER A 145 -13.14 -20.25 -37.23
N MET A 146 -11.84 -20.05 -37.49
CA MET A 146 -11.39 -19.32 -38.66
C MET A 146 -11.62 -20.20 -39.90
N THR A 147 -12.69 -19.96 -40.64
CA THR A 147 -12.78 -20.33 -42.06
C THR A 147 -12.19 -19.20 -42.87
N THR A 148 -11.03 -19.45 -43.47
CA THR A 148 -10.43 -18.57 -44.48
C THR A 148 -11.13 -18.84 -45.81
N ASP A 149 -11.99 -17.93 -46.26
CA ASP A 149 -12.41 -17.93 -47.66
C ASP A 149 -11.23 -17.50 -48.52
N LYS A 150 -10.68 -18.43 -49.30
CA LYS A 150 -9.72 -18.12 -50.36
C LYS A 150 -10.48 -17.41 -51.48
N GLY A 151 -10.47 -16.08 -51.45
CA GLY A 151 -10.83 -15.27 -52.61
C GLY A 151 -9.97 -15.66 -53.80
N LEU A 152 -10.61 -16.22 -54.83
CA LEU A 152 -10.00 -16.61 -56.09
C LEU A 152 -9.51 -15.34 -56.81
N PHE A 153 -8.21 -15.22 -57.00
CA PHE A 153 -7.63 -14.26 -57.96
C PHE A 153 -8.05 -14.67 -59.37
N LEU A 154 -8.64 -13.74 -60.13
CA LEU A 154 -8.66 -13.79 -61.59
C LEU A 154 -7.99 -12.52 -62.13
N PRO A 155 -7.10 -12.64 -63.14
CA PRO A 155 -6.20 -11.58 -63.57
C PRO A 155 -6.89 -10.55 -64.47
N GLU A 156 -6.26 -9.37 -64.54
CA GLU A 156 -6.62 -8.24 -65.40
C GLU A 156 -6.79 -8.61 -66.89
N VAL A 157 -7.76 -7.98 -67.54
CA VAL A 157 -7.70 -7.66 -68.97
C VAL A 157 -8.27 -6.24 -69.14
N GLY A 158 -7.40 -5.27 -69.44
CA GLY A 158 -7.82 -3.94 -69.87
C GLY A 158 -8.02 -3.89 -71.38
N VAL A 159 -8.90 -3.02 -71.88
CA VAL A 159 -8.83 -2.45 -73.23
C VAL A 159 -9.56 -1.09 -73.26
N SER A 160 -8.79 -0.09 -73.73
CA SER A 160 -9.10 1.21 -74.38
C SER A 160 -9.93 2.28 -73.66
#